data_AF-A0A1D2MGP9-F1
#
_entry.id   AF-A0A1D2MGP9-F1
#
_cell.length_a   1.000
_cell.length_b   1.000
_cell.length_c   1.000
_cell.angle_alpha   90.00
_cell.angle_beta   90.00
_cell.angle_gamma   90.00
#
_symmetry.space_group_name_H-M   'P 1'
#
loop_
_entity.id
_entity.type
_entity.pdbx_description
1 polymer ?
#
loop_
_entity_poly.entity_id
_entity_poly.type
_entity_poly.pdbx_seq_one_letter_code
_entity_poly.pdbx_strand_id
1 'polypeptide(L)'
;FQEEISFWFATGGAGFCLSRALAKRMSPVASGGKFTDLCDSIQLPDDVTMGYIAGHLLGRNLTVIPQFHSHFETMRFMDMKNPHPEITFSYVRYADDSLNVLEIDGFSEEEDPTRFRSLHCLLFPNFSFCSKSKR
;
A
#
# COMPACT_ATOMS: atom_id res chain seq x y z
N PHE A 1 -13.19 2.66 35.07
CA PHE A 1 -12.72 3.69 34.12
C PHE A 1 -12.01 2.97 33.00
N GLN A 2 -12.59 2.90 31.82
CA GLN A 2 -11.99 2.26 30.67
C GLN A 2 -11.23 3.37 29.93
N GLU A 3 -9.90 3.28 29.90
CA GLU A 3 -9.09 4.26 29.19
C GLU A 3 -9.35 4.14 27.68
N GLU A 4 -9.61 5.28 27.04
CA GLU A 4 -9.83 5.35 25.62
C GLU A 4 -8.49 5.19 24.89
N ILE A 5 -8.35 4.13 24.09
CA ILE A 5 -7.13 3.83 23.35
C ILE A 5 -7.21 4.53 21.98
N SER A 6 -6.21 5.35 21.67
CA SER A 6 -6.07 6.00 20.36
C SER A 6 -4.66 5.82 19.82
N PHE A 7 -4.55 5.46 18.54
CA PHE A 7 -3.29 5.34 17.81
C PHE A 7 -3.54 5.48 16.30
N TRP A 8 -2.50 5.83 15.56
CA TRP A 8 -2.50 5.83 14.10
C TRP A 8 -1.93 4.53 13.56
N PHE A 9 -2.43 4.08 12.41
CA PHE A 9 -1.91 2.94 11.67
C PHE A 9 -1.75 3.31 10.19
N ALA A 10 -0.88 2.60 9.48
CA ALA A 10 -0.71 2.75 8.04
C ALA A 10 -1.56 1.73 7.31
N THR A 11 -2.29 2.15 6.27
CA THR A 11 -3.14 1.26 5.47
C THR A 11 -2.30 0.20 4.77
N GLY A 12 -2.57 -1.08 5.03
CA GLY A 12 -1.81 -2.20 4.46
C GLY A 12 -1.82 -2.20 2.93
N GLY A 13 -2.94 -1.83 2.32
CA GLY A 13 -3.11 -1.76 0.86
C GLY A 13 -2.29 -0.66 0.17
N ALA A 14 -1.84 0.37 0.89
CA ALA A 14 -0.88 1.35 0.36
C ALA A 14 0.56 0.83 0.46
N GLY A 15 0.81 -0.16 1.32
CA GLY A 15 2.13 -0.54 1.78
C GLY A 15 2.64 0.37 2.90
N PHE A 16 3.55 -0.15 3.71
CA PHE A 16 4.24 0.60 4.75
C PHE A 16 5.63 0.01 5.00
N CYS A 17 6.48 0.76 5.69
CA CYS A 17 7.85 0.33 5.99
C CYS A 17 8.10 0.35 7.49
N LEU A 18 8.87 -0.63 7.97
CA LEU A 18 9.38 -0.67 9.34
C LEU A 18 10.90 -0.74 9.30
N SER A 19 11.54 0.03 10.19
CA SER A 19 12.98 -0.15 10.40
C SER A 19 13.26 -1.48 11.08
N ARG A 20 14.44 -2.06 10.82
CA ARG A 20 14.90 -3.27 11.51
C ARG A 20 14.89 -3.11 13.03
N ALA A 21 15.22 -1.92 13.54
CA ALA A 21 15.22 -1.65 14.96
C ALA A 21 13.81 -1.72 15.56
N LEU A 22 12.80 -1.17 14.88
CA LEU A 22 11.41 -1.25 15.31
C LEU A 22 10.90 -2.70 15.24
N ALA A 23 11.14 -3.41 14.13
CA ALA A 23 10.73 -4.80 13.98
C ALA A 23 11.30 -5.70 15.10
N LYS A 24 12.57 -5.50 15.49
CA LYS A 24 13.16 -6.21 16.64
C LYS A 24 12.45 -5.92 17.96
N ARG A 25 12.02 -4.67 18.18
CA ARG A 25 11.25 -4.29 19.37
C ARG A 25 9.83 -4.85 19.38
N MET A 26 9.25 -5.10 18.20
CA MET A 26 7.95 -5.74 18.06
C MET A 26 8.03 -7.26 18.28
N SER A 27 9.20 -7.88 18.01
CA SER A 27 9.40 -9.34 18.07
C SER A 27 8.83 -10.01 19.33
N PRO A 28 9.00 -9.50 20.57
CA PRO A 28 8.48 -10.17 21.76
C PRO A 28 6.96 -10.41 21.76
N VAL A 29 6.20 -9.57 21.05
CA VAL A 29 4.73 -9.62 20.94
C VAL A 29 4.22 -10.00 19.55
N ALA A 30 5.08 -10.02 18.53
CA ALA A 30 4.69 -10.28 17.14
C ALA A 30 5.34 -11.53 16.51
N SER A 31 6.38 -12.11 17.13
CA SER A 31 7.08 -13.27 16.56
C SER A 31 6.56 -14.60 17.10
N GLY A 32 6.75 -15.68 16.32
CA GLY A 32 6.42 -17.05 16.76
C GLY A 32 4.93 -17.31 16.97
N GLY A 33 4.07 -16.81 16.07
CA GLY A 33 2.61 -16.98 16.15
C GLY A 33 1.88 -15.91 16.95
N LYS A 34 2.59 -15.21 17.86
CA LYS A 34 2.00 -14.20 18.76
C LYS A 34 1.28 -13.05 18.06
N PHE A 35 1.70 -12.70 16.84
CA PHE A 35 1.02 -11.66 16.07
C PHE A 35 -0.42 -12.08 15.74
N THR A 36 -0.61 -13.32 15.27
CA THR A 36 -1.93 -13.88 14.99
C THR A 36 -2.77 -13.97 16.26
N ASP A 37 -2.18 -14.50 17.35
CA ASP A 37 -2.87 -14.56 18.66
C ASP A 37 -3.33 -13.17 19.13
N LEU A 38 -2.51 -12.14 18.88
CA LEU A 38 -2.83 -10.76 19.22
C LEU A 38 -3.96 -10.22 18.32
N CYS A 39 -3.88 -10.41 17.00
CA CYS A 39 -4.95 -10.02 16.06
C CYS A 39 -6.30 -10.62 16.50
N ASP A 40 -6.32 -11.91 16.86
CA ASP A 40 -7.52 -12.61 17.31
C ASP A 40 -8.03 -12.06 18.65
N SER A 41 -7.12 -11.76 19.58
CA SER A 41 -7.47 -11.24 20.90
C SER A 41 -8.06 -9.83 20.85
N ILE A 42 -7.56 -8.96 19.98
CA ILE A 42 -8.03 -7.57 19.88
C ILE A 42 -9.05 -7.36 18.76
N GLN A 43 -9.26 -8.37 17.91
CA GLN A 43 -10.18 -8.37 16.77
C GLN A 43 -9.95 -7.21 15.80
N LEU A 44 -8.68 -6.90 15.53
CA LEU A 44 -8.28 -5.87 14.57
C LEU A 44 -7.59 -6.50 13.35
N PRO A 45 -7.76 -5.91 12.15
CA PRO A 45 -7.03 -6.32 10.95
C PRO A 45 -5.51 -6.21 11.13
N ASP A 46 -4.75 -6.93 10.31
CA ASP A 46 -3.28 -7.02 10.45
C ASP A 46 -2.58 -5.64 10.43
N ASP A 47 -2.96 -4.74 9.53
CA ASP A 47 -2.36 -3.42 9.43
C ASP A 47 -2.68 -2.53 10.63
N VAL A 48 -3.91 -2.62 11.14
CA VAL A 48 -4.33 -1.97 12.39
C VAL A 48 -3.56 -2.56 13.58
N THR A 49 -3.39 -3.89 13.66
CA THR A 49 -2.62 -4.55 14.72
C THR A 49 -1.14 -4.15 14.68
N MET A 50 -0.56 -3.97 13.50
CA MET A 50 0.79 -3.41 13.35
C MET A 50 0.88 -1.99 13.91
N GLY A 51 -0.12 -1.15 13.65
CA GLY A 51 -0.25 0.18 14.24
C GLY A 51 -0.47 0.15 15.74
N TYR A 52 -1.24 -0.80 16.27
CA TYR A 52 -1.43 -1.00 17.69
C TYR A 52 -0.11 -1.33 18.40
N ILE A 53 0.67 -2.28 17.87
CA ILE A 53 1.96 -2.63 18.46
C ILE A 53 2.93 -1.44 18.38
N ALA A 54 3.10 -0.84 17.20
CA ALA A 54 4.08 0.23 17.01
C ALA A 54 3.68 1.52 17.74
N GLY A 55 2.44 1.95 17.57
CA GLY A 55 1.88 3.19 18.09
C GLY A 55 1.55 3.11 19.56
N HIS A 56 0.68 2.18 19.94
CA HIS A 56 0.18 2.09 21.31
C HIS A 56 1.16 1.38 22.25
N LEU A 57 1.64 0.18 21.91
CA LEU A 57 2.53 -0.58 22.82
C LEU A 57 3.97 -0.05 22.88
N LEU A 58 4.52 0.43 21.76
CA LEU A 58 5.92 0.86 21.65
C LEU A 58 6.12 2.39 21.58
N GLY A 59 5.03 3.16 21.60
CA GLY A 59 5.03 4.62 21.62
C GLY A 59 5.72 5.24 20.39
N ARG A 60 5.50 4.69 19.20
CA ARG A 60 6.08 5.20 17.94
C ARG A 60 5.02 5.91 17.11
N ASN A 61 5.33 7.14 16.69
CA ASN A 61 4.45 7.87 15.78
C ASN A 61 4.59 7.34 14.36
N LEU A 62 3.46 7.26 13.65
CA LEU A 62 3.44 7.06 12.22
C LEU A 62 4.05 8.29 11.54
N THR A 63 5.06 8.05 10.68
CA THR A 63 5.54 9.08 9.75
C THR A 63 4.71 8.97 8.49
N VAL A 64 3.90 9.99 8.21
CA VAL A 64 3.06 10.02 7.01
C VAL A 64 3.92 10.39 5.81
N ILE A 65 3.95 9.50 4.82
CA ILE A 65 4.64 9.71 3.55
C ILE A 65 3.57 9.71 2.46
N PRO A 66 3.29 10.87 1.82
CA PRO A 66 2.16 11.00 0.90
C PRO A 66 2.31 10.22 -0.40
N GLN A 67 3.51 9.68 -0.69
CA GLN A 67 3.83 8.91 -1.89
C GLN A 67 3.44 7.42 -1.84
N PHE A 68 2.78 6.99 -0.75
CA PHE A 68 2.23 5.65 -0.64
C PHE A 68 0.74 5.68 -0.96
N HIS A 69 0.33 4.98 -2.02
CA HIS A 69 -1.04 5.03 -2.52
C HIS A 69 -1.75 3.68 -2.47
N SER A 70 -2.98 3.69 -1.97
CA SER A 70 -3.88 2.52 -1.98
C SER A 70 -5.05 2.72 -2.94
N HIS A 71 -5.75 1.64 -3.25
CA HIS A 71 -6.97 1.70 -4.06
C HIS A 71 -8.18 2.36 -3.34
N PHE A 72 -8.02 2.83 -2.10
CA PHE A 72 -9.01 3.71 -1.46
C PHE A 72 -8.91 5.16 -1.96
N GLU A 73 -7.81 5.53 -2.61
CA GLU A 73 -7.69 6.78 -3.35
C GLU A 73 -8.19 6.60 -4.78
N THR A 74 -8.59 7.70 -5.43
CA THR A 74 -9.01 7.65 -6.83
C THR A 74 -7.78 7.66 -7.74
N MET A 75 -7.41 6.49 -8.26
CA MET A 75 -6.17 6.28 -9.03
C MET A 75 -6.09 7.12 -10.31
N ARG A 76 -7.23 7.47 -10.94
CA ARG A 76 -7.24 8.34 -12.13
C ARG A 76 -6.72 9.76 -11.86
N PHE A 77 -6.76 10.22 -10.60
CA PHE A 77 -6.31 11.57 -10.24
C PHE A 77 -4.81 11.66 -9.93
N MET A 78 -4.10 10.54 -9.99
CA MET A 78 -2.65 10.51 -9.83
C MET A 78 -1.97 11.22 -11.00
N ASP A 79 -0.97 12.06 -10.72
CA ASP A 79 -0.23 12.77 -11.78
C ASP A 79 0.79 11.83 -12.45
N MET A 80 0.38 11.24 -13.56
CA MET A 80 1.23 10.34 -14.34
C MET A 80 2.22 11.06 -15.27
N LYS A 81 2.32 12.40 -15.23
CA LYS A 81 3.34 13.14 -16.00
C LYS A 81 4.74 12.94 -15.43
N ASN A 82 4.86 12.73 -14.11
CA ASN A 82 6.12 12.44 -13.44
C ASN A 82 5.90 11.49 -12.26
N PRO A 83 5.72 10.17 -12.52
CA PRO A 83 5.44 9.19 -11.47
C PRO A 83 6.68 8.74 -10.68
N HIS A 84 7.89 9.16 -11.07
CA HIS A 84 9.15 8.75 -10.42
C HIS A 84 9.26 9.05 -8.91
N PRO A 85 8.68 10.14 -8.38
CA PRO A 85 8.71 10.41 -6.94
C PRO A 85 7.80 9.49 -6.12
N GLU A 86 6.77 8.89 -6.74
CA GLU A 86 5.81 8.05 -6.03
C GLU A 86 6.42 6.70 -5.66
N ILE A 87 6.02 6.16 -4.51
CA ILE A 87 6.60 4.93 -3.94
C ILE A 87 5.74 3.72 -4.27
N THR A 88 4.42 3.83 -4.09
CA THR A 88 3.48 2.76 -4.40
C THR A 88 2.30 3.28 -5.19
N PHE A 89 1.74 2.41 -6.02
CA PHE A 89 0.44 2.61 -6.65
C PHE A 89 -0.40 1.36 -6.36
N SER A 90 -1.71 1.46 -6.59
CA SER A 90 -2.63 0.36 -6.41
C SER A 90 -3.63 0.28 -7.55
N TYR A 91 -4.43 -0.77 -7.54
CA TYR A 91 -5.60 -0.92 -8.39
C TYR A 91 -6.63 -1.78 -7.68
N VAL A 92 -7.90 -1.65 -8.06
CA VAL A 92 -8.94 -2.61 -7.65
C VAL A 92 -9.98 -2.76 -8.76
N ARG A 93 -10.49 -3.99 -8.90
CA ARG A 93 -11.72 -4.29 -9.64
C ARG A 93 -12.82 -4.54 -8.63
N TYR A 94 -13.86 -3.73 -8.66
CA TYR A 94 -15.01 -3.88 -7.79
C TYR A 94 -15.95 -4.98 -8.30
N ALA A 95 -16.92 -5.36 -7.47
CA ALA A 95 -17.87 -6.43 -7.78
C ALA A 95 -18.83 -6.08 -8.93
N ASP A 96 -19.00 -4.79 -9.24
CA ASP A 96 -19.80 -4.28 -10.35
C ASP A 96 -18.98 -4.14 -11.66
N ASP A 97 -17.81 -4.76 -11.71
CA ASP A 97 -16.82 -4.68 -12.79
C ASP A 97 -16.22 -3.28 -13.04
N SER A 98 -16.54 -2.29 -12.21
CA SER A 98 -15.85 -1.00 -12.28
C SER A 98 -14.39 -1.14 -11.83
N LEU A 99 -13.51 -0.37 -12.46
CA LEU A 99 -12.07 -0.37 -12.21
C LEU A 99 -11.64 0.97 -11.60
N ASN A 100 -10.86 0.90 -10.53
CA ASN A 100 -10.09 2.03 -10.04
C ASN A 100 -8.62 1.77 -10.36
N VAL A 101 -8.14 2.41 -11.43
CA VAL A 101 -6.82 2.23 -12.03
C VAL A 101 -6.22 3.58 -12.45
N LEU A 102 -4.92 3.61 -12.74
CA LEU A 102 -4.21 4.82 -13.16
C LEU A 102 -4.65 5.29 -14.55
N GLU A 103 -4.76 6.60 -14.73
CA GLU A 103 -4.97 7.20 -16.06
C GLU A 103 -3.61 7.40 -16.74
N ILE A 104 -3.22 6.47 -17.62
CA ILE A 104 -1.90 6.44 -18.26
C ILE A 104 -1.99 5.91 -19.69
N ASP A 105 -1.25 6.52 -20.61
CA ASP A 105 -1.06 6.01 -21.98
C ASP A 105 -0.24 4.69 -21.98
N GLY A 106 -0.55 3.75 -22.88
CA GLY A 106 0.21 2.50 -22.97
C GLY A 106 -0.53 1.38 -23.70
N PHE A 107 -0.53 0.19 -23.10
CA PHE A 107 -1.24 -0.99 -23.61
C PHE A 107 -2.76 -0.80 -23.53
N SER A 108 -3.52 -1.59 -24.27
CA SER A 108 -4.99 -1.60 -24.17
C SER A 108 -5.47 -2.09 -22.80
N GLU A 109 -6.71 -1.80 -22.43
CA GLU A 109 -7.31 -2.29 -21.18
C GLU A 109 -7.47 -3.82 -21.16
N GLU A 110 -7.61 -4.46 -22.32
CA GLU A 110 -7.65 -5.92 -22.43
C GLU A 110 -6.28 -6.55 -22.12
N GLU A 111 -5.19 -5.94 -22.61
CA GLU A 111 -3.83 -6.42 -22.39
C GLU A 111 -3.25 -6.04 -21.02
N ASP A 112 -3.71 -4.92 -20.45
CA ASP A 112 -3.21 -4.35 -19.20
C ASP A 112 -4.35 -3.72 -18.38
N PRO A 113 -5.27 -4.55 -17.84
CA PRO A 113 -6.44 -4.07 -17.10
C PRO A 113 -6.08 -3.38 -15.77
N THR A 114 -4.88 -3.64 -15.23
CA THR A 114 -4.40 -3.02 -13.97
C THR A 114 -3.58 -1.75 -14.21
N ARG A 115 -3.21 -1.48 -15.47
CA ARG A 115 -2.32 -0.39 -15.91
C ARG A 115 -0.87 -0.51 -15.44
N PHE A 116 -0.51 -1.57 -14.72
CA PHE A 116 0.84 -1.73 -14.15
C PHE A 116 1.89 -2.05 -15.21
N ARG A 117 1.50 -2.69 -16.33
CA ARG A 117 2.43 -2.90 -17.44
C ARG A 117 2.75 -1.58 -18.15
N SER A 118 1.74 -0.73 -18.34
CA SER A 118 1.88 0.61 -18.91
C SER A 118 2.72 1.49 -17.98
N LEU A 119 2.47 1.47 -16.67
CA LEU A 119 3.27 2.15 -15.65
C LEU A 119 4.74 1.70 -15.70
N HIS A 120 4.98 0.39 -15.74
CA HIS A 120 6.33 -0.15 -15.86
C HIS A 120 7.05 0.38 -17.09
N CYS A 121 6.39 0.40 -18.25
CA CYS A 121 6.99 0.87 -19.49
C CYS A 121 7.18 2.39 -19.54
N LEU A 122 6.37 3.17 -18.80
CA LEU A 122 6.61 4.59 -18.60
C LEU A 122 7.88 4.84 -17.77
N LEU A 123 8.06 4.10 -16.67
CA LEU A 123 9.22 4.24 -15.78
C LEU A 123 10.51 3.62 -16.36
N PHE A 124 10.38 2.54 -17.13
CA PHE A 124 11.48 1.74 -17.64
C PHE A 124 11.31 1.44 -19.14
N PRO A 125 11.48 2.43 -20.03
CA PRO A 125 11.15 2.29 -21.45
C PRO A 125 12.09 1.37 -22.25
N ASN A 126 13.20 0.91 -21.66
CA ASN A 126 14.27 0.20 -22.38
C ASN A 126 14.02 -1.32 -22.49
N PHE A 127 12.95 -1.83 -21.89
CA PHE A 127 12.59 -3.25 -21.98
C PHE A 127 11.98 -3.57 -23.36
N SER A 128 12.35 -4.70 -23.95
CA SER A 128 11.92 -5.10 -25.30
C SER A 128 10.41 -5.28 -25.45
N PHE A 129 9.73 -5.67 -24.36
CA PHE A 129 8.27 -5.84 -24.32
C PHE A 129 7.51 -4.52 -24.08
N CYS A 130 8.23 -3.42 -23.84
CA CYS A 130 7.67 -2.07 -23.84
C CYS A 130 7.61 -1.53 -25.27
N SER A 131 7.03 -2.35 -26.16
CA SER A 131 6.73 -1.94 -27.53
C SER A 131 5.92 -0.65 -27.45
N LYS A 132 6.50 0.45 -27.95
CA LYS A 132 5.81 1.72 -28.09
C LYS A 132 4.57 1.44 -28.93
N SER A 133 3.42 1.26 -28.30
CA SER A 133 2.14 1.26 -28.99
C SER A 133 2.05 2.63 -29.66
N LYS A 134 2.46 2.69 -30.93
CA LYS A 134 2.22 3.85 -31.76
C LYS A 134 0.70 3.86 -31.94
N ARG A 135 0.07 4.92 -31.41
CA ARG A 135 -1.29 5.30 -31.79
C ARG A 135 -1.45 5.24 -33.31
#